data_AF-A0A7Z9KWE3-F1
#
_entry.id   AF-A0A7Z9KWE3-F1
#
_cell.length_a   1.000
_cell.length_b   1.000
_cell.length_c   1.000
_cell.angle_alpha   90.00
_cell.angle_beta   90.00
_cell.angle_gamma   90.00
#
_symmetry.space_group_name_H-M   'P 1'
#
loop_
_entity.id
_entity.type
_entity.pdbx_description
1 polymer ?
#
loop_
_entity_poly.entity_id
_entity_poly.type
_entity_poly.pdbx_seq_one_letter_code
_entity_poly.pdbx_strand_id
1 'polypeptide(L)'
;MNSSMKVFEYGSGFSTLWWSKRVAQVVSCEGDKEWHARMNENSPANSEVFYVDPEDGDAYARSSQRFEKHFDIGLIDGADRNRCARHIISALKDDGVIIWDNSDLDEFQEGYDHLISQGFKRIDFHGFGPINAYLWGTSIFYRPNNCMGI
;
A
#
# COMPACT_ATOMS: atom_id res chain seq x y z
N MET A 1 3.64 -16.17 4.91
CA MET A 1 2.85 -15.05 5.46
C MET A 1 1.98 -15.57 6.58
N ASN A 2 1.78 -14.73 7.59
CA ASN A 2 1.01 -15.06 8.78
C ASN A 2 -0.46 -14.68 8.56
N SER A 3 -1.38 -15.64 8.74
CA SER A 3 -2.82 -15.42 8.57
C SER A 3 -3.43 -14.45 9.58
N SER A 4 -2.69 -14.04 10.63
CA SER A 4 -3.11 -12.99 11.56
C SER A 4 -2.78 -11.57 11.10
N MET A 5 -1.98 -11.41 10.03
CA MET A 5 -1.57 -10.09 9.54
C MET A 5 -2.76 -9.30 9.02
N LYS A 6 -2.62 -7.98 8.96
CA LYS A 6 -3.59 -7.06 8.37
C LYS A 6 -2.90 -6.14 7.38
N VAL A 7 -3.58 -5.87 6.28
CA VAL A 7 -3.06 -5.07 5.16
C VAL A 7 -3.93 -3.84 4.95
N PHE A 8 -3.29 -2.67 4.85
CA PHE A 8 -3.88 -1.48 4.25
C PHE A 8 -3.35 -1.31 2.84
N GLU A 9 -4.19 -0.88 1.91
CA GLU A 9 -3.84 -0.71 0.51
C GLU A 9 -4.38 0.62 -0.02
N TYR A 10 -3.53 1.38 -0.70
CA TYR A 10 -3.96 2.43 -1.61
C TYR A 10 -4.08 1.85 -3.01
N GLY A 11 -5.26 1.96 -3.61
CA GLY A 11 -5.66 1.21 -4.80
C GLY A 11 -6.32 -0.11 -4.39
N SER A 12 -7.21 -0.64 -5.23
CA SER A 12 -7.80 -1.96 -5.04
C SER A 12 -7.76 -2.76 -6.33
N GLY A 13 -7.79 -4.09 -6.22
CA GLY A 13 -7.78 -4.95 -7.40
C GLY A 13 -7.39 -6.40 -7.12
N PHE A 14 -6.56 -6.96 -7.99
CA PHE A 14 -6.11 -8.35 -7.85
C PHE A 14 -5.24 -8.59 -6.62
N SER A 15 -4.45 -7.59 -6.24
CA SER A 15 -3.72 -7.54 -4.97
C SER A 15 -4.68 -7.73 -3.79
N THR A 16 -5.80 -7.01 -3.73
CA THR A 16 -6.84 -7.17 -2.71
C THR A 16 -7.33 -8.62 -2.62
N LEU A 17 -7.63 -9.25 -3.76
CA LEU A 17 -8.06 -10.65 -3.85
C LEU A 17 -6.96 -11.66 -3.51
N TRP A 18 -5.69 -11.28 -3.72
CA TRP A 18 -4.54 -12.12 -3.40
C TRP A 18 -4.23 -12.10 -1.90
N TRP A 19 -4.30 -10.91 -1.29
CA TRP A 19 -4.11 -10.69 0.15
C TRP A 19 -5.20 -11.34 0.97
N SER A 20 -6.47 -11.21 0.58
CA SER A 20 -7.62 -11.75 1.32
C SER A 20 -7.53 -13.25 1.60
N LYS A 21 -6.83 -14.01 0.75
CA LYS A 21 -6.60 -15.45 0.92
C LYS A 21 -5.50 -15.80 1.94
N ARG A 22 -4.77 -14.80 2.45
CA ARG A 22 -3.50 -14.98 3.16
C ARG A 22 -3.38 -14.19 4.46
N VAL A 23 -4.24 -13.19 4.66
CA VAL A 23 -4.21 -12.31 5.83
C VAL A 23 -5.59 -12.25 6.50
N ALA A 24 -5.64 -11.79 7.75
CA ALA A 24 -6.86 -11.70 8.53
C ALA A 24 -7.80 -10.61 8.00
N GLN A 25 -7.25 -9.53 7.47
CA GLN A 25 -8.00 -8.37 7.00
C GLN A 25 -7.26 -7.64 5.89
N VAL A 26 -8.00 -7.19 4.88
CA VAL A 26 -7.54 -6.23 3.88
C VAL A 26 -8.46 -5.02 3.92
N VAL A 27 -7.89 -3.82 3.93
CA VAL A 27 -8.63 -2.57 3.80
C VAL A 27 -8.01 -1.78 2.65
N SER A 28 -8.79 -1.50 1.62
CA SER A 28 -8.31 -0.80 0.42
C SER A 28 -9.05 0.53 0.24
N CYS A 29 -8.29 1.60 0.00
CA CYS A 29 -8.80 2.91 -0.41
C CYS A 29 -8.77 3.01 -1.93
N GLU A 30 -9.92 3.17 -2.56
CA GLU A 30 -10.06 3.23 -4.02
C GLU A 30 -10.41 4.64 -4.50
N GLY A 31 -9.70 5.11 -5.52
CA GLY A 31 -9.85 6.44 -6.12
C GLY A 31 -10.73 6.47 -7.36
N ASP A 32 -10.91 5.34 -8.04
CA ASP A 32 -11.82 5.21 -9.18
C ASP A 32 -13.19 4.72 -8.70
N LYS A 33 -14.21 5.55 -8.92
CA LYS A 33 -15.58 5.27 -8.45
C LYS A 33 -16.21 4.05 -9.12
N GLU A 34 -15.97 3.84 -10.41
CA GLU A 34 -16.54 2.71 -11.14
C GLU A 34 -15.83 1.41 -10.75
N TRP A 35 -14.51 1.47 -10.58
CA TRP A 35 -13.71 0.36 -10.11
C TRP A 35 -14.04 -0.02 -8.66
N HIS A 36 -14.25 0.97 -7.78
CA HIS A 36 -14.75 0.76 -6.43
C HIS A 36 -16.04 -0.05 -6.43
N ALA A 37 -17.02 0.32 -7.25
CA ALA A 37 -18.28 -0.39 -7.35
C ALA A 37 -18.08 -1.87 -7.72
N ARG A 38 -17.21 -2.15 -8.70
CA ARG A 38 -16.86 -3.52 -9.11
C ARG A 38 -16.15 -4.29 -8.00
N MET A 39 -15.19 -3.66 -7.33
CA MET A 39 -14.44 -4.30 -6.26
C MET A 39 -15.32 -4.57 -5.04
N ASN A 40 -16.24 -3.67 -4.70
CA ASN A 40 -17.17 -3.83 -3.58
C ASN A 40 -18.13 -5.01 -3.79
N GLU A 41 -18.52 -5.30 -5.04
CA GLU A 41 -19.36 -6.47 -5.37
C GLU A 41 -18.60 -7.80 -5.29
N ASN A 42 -17.29 -7.79 -5.54
CA ASN A 42 -16.48 -9.02 -5.70
C ASN A 42 -15.49 -9.27 -4.56
N SER A 43 -15.37 -8.34 -3.61
CA SER A 43 -14.44 -8.45 -2.49
C SER A 43 -14.86 -9.53 -1.49
N PRO A 44 -13.93 -10.37 -1.01
CA PRO A 44 -14.20 -11.35 0.04
C PRO A 44 -14.61 -10.69 1.36
N ALA A 45 -15.22 -11.48 2.25
CA ALA A 45 -15.75 -10.98 3.53
C ALA A 45 -14.71 -10.33 4.47
N ASN A 46 -13.42 -10.65 4.31
CA ASN A 46 -12.33 -10.03 5.06
C ASN A 46 -11.66 -8.85 4.33
N SER A 47 -12.24 -8.40 3.22
CA SER A 47 -11.78 -7.26 2.43
C SER A 47 -12.81 -6.15 2.47
N GLU A 48 -12.43 -5.00 3.01
CA GLU A 48 -13.19 -3.76 2.93
C GLU A 48 -12.59 -2.87 1.84
N VAL A 49 -13.40 -2.41 0.89
CA VAL A 49 -12.97 -1.45 -0.12
C VAL A 49 -13.86 -0.22 -0.01
N PHE A 50 -13.27 0.93 0.30
CA PHE A 50 -14.00 2.19 0.38
C PHE A 50 -13.49 3.19 -0.65
N TYR A 51 -14.41 4.00 -1.18
CA TYR A 51 -14.11 5.03 -2.16
C TYR A 51 -13.71 6.34 -1.49
N VAL A 52 -12.67 6.99 -2.03
CA VAL A 52 -12.33 8.39 -1.72
C VAL A 52 -11.95 9.08 -3.03
N ASP A 53 -12.60 10.19 -3.32
CA ASP A 53 -12.28 11.00 -4.49
C ASP A 53 -10.84 11.56 -4.39
N PRO A 54 -9.93 11.22 -5.33
CA PRO A 54 -8.57 11.77 -5.35
C PRO A 54 -8.55 13.29 -5.56
N GLU A 55 -9.61 13.86 -6.15
CA GLU A 55 -9.70 15.30 -6.38
C GLU A 55 -10.09 16.09 -5.11
N ASP A 56 -10.53 15.40 -4.04
CA ASP A 56 -10.85 16.01 -2.74
C ASP A 56 -9.59 16.31 -1.90
N GLY A 57 -8.70 17.13 -2.48
CA GLY A 57 -7.47 17.61 -1.85
C GLY A 57 -6.52 16.48 -1.44
N ASP A 58 -6.43 16.23 -0.14
CA ASP A 58 -5.57 15.18 0.46
C ASP A 58 -6.40 14.04 1.07
N ALA A 59 -7.71 13.98 0.82
CA ALA A 59 -8.59 12.98 1.43
C ALA A 59 -8.14 11.55 1.11
N TYR A 60 -7.80 11.28 -0.15
CA TYR A 60 -7.33 9.96 -0.58
C TYR A 60 -6.06 9.58 0.17
N ALA A 61 -5.02 10.43 0.15
CA ALA A 61 -3.76 10.15 0.83
C ALA A 61 -3.91 10.05 2.36
N ARG A 62 -4.80 10.81 2.99
CA ARG A 62 -5.06 10.75 4.45
C ARG A 62 -5.94 9.59 4.88
N SER A 63 -6.52 8.83 3.94
CA SER A 63 -7.47 7.77 4.26
C SER A 63 -6.92 6.70 5.22
N SER A 64 -5.62 6.39 5.15
CA SER A 64 -4.97 5.45 6.06
C SER A 64 -4.98 5.90 7.53
N GLN A 65 -5.00 7.21 7.78
CA GLN A 65 -4.97 7.79 9.13
C GLN A 65 -6.21 7.45 9.96
N ARG A 66 -7.27 6.93 9.32
CA ARG A 66 -8.47 6.40 9.99
C ARG A 66 -8.16 5.17 10.87
N PHE A 67 -6.99 4.55 10.71
CA PHE A 67 -6.65 3.23 11.27
C PHE A 67 -5.31 3.26 12.03
N GLU A 68 -5.22 4.09 13.06
CA GLU A 68 -3.99 4.28 13.83
C GLU A 68 -3.37 2.95 14.32
N LYS A 69 -2.11 2.70 13.95
CA LYS A 69 -1.30 1.53 14.35
C LYS A 69 -2.00 0.17 14.19
N HIS A 70 -2.80 0.00 13.14
CA HIS A 70 -3.63 -1.19 12.97
C HIS A 70 -3.01 -2.26 12.07
N PHE A 71 -2.20 -1.86 11.08
CA PHE A 71 -1.77 -2.74 9.99
C PHE A 71 -0.31 -3.19 10.10
N ASP A 72 -0.07 -4.43 9.68
CA ASP A 72 1.29 -5.00 9.57
C ASP A 72 1.95 -4.59 8.26
N ILE A 73 1.14 -4.42 7.20
CA ILE A 73 1.62 -4.09 5.85
C ILE A 73 0.80 -2.92 5.31
N GLY A 74 1.49 -1.92 4.79
CA GLY A 74 0.92 -0.87 3.97
C GLY A 74 1.34 -1.06 2.51
N LEU A 75 0.38 -1.14 1.59
CA LEU A 75 0.63 -1.26 0.16
C LEU A 75 0.32 0.07 -0.53
N ILE A 76 1.29 0.62 -1.25
CA ILE A 76 1.13 1.80 -2.10
C ILE A 76 1.11 1.31 -3.55
N ASP A 77 -0.07 1.22 -4.14
CA ASP A 77 -0.27 0.82 -5.54
C ASP A 77 -1.28 1.71 -6.29
N GLY A 78 -1.80 2.76 -5.64
CA GLY A 78 -2.80 3.66 -6.22
C GLY A 78 -2.24 4.99 -6.73
N ALA A 79 -3.10 6.01 -6.73
CA ALA A 79 -2.76 7.39 -7.08
C ALA A 79 -1.92 8.10 -5.99
N ASP A 80 -1.35 9.26 -6.33
CA ASP A 80 -0.66 10.20 -5.42
C ASP A 80 0.33 9.57 -4.44
N ARG A 81 1.16 8.65 -4.95
CA ARG A 81 1.98 7.74 -4.16
C ARG A 81 2.92 8.44 -3.18
N ASN A 82 3.51 9.58 -3.56
CA ASN A 82 4.30 10.41 -2.64
C ASN A 82 3.51 10.91 -1.43
N ARG A 83 2.27 11.38 -1.63
CA ARG A 83 1.41 11.84 -0.53
C ARG A 83 0.96 10.66 0.32
N CYS A 84 0.59 9.54 -0.31
CA CYS A 84 0.25 8.30 0.40
C CYS A 84 1.38 7.84 1.32
N ALA A 85 2.63 7.89 0.85
CA ALA A 85 3.81 7.57 1.66
C ALA A 85 3.96 8.45 2.91
N ARG A 86 3.55 9.72 2.85
CA ARG A 86 3.60 10.63 4.01
C ARG A 86 2.60 10.26 5.11
N HIS A 87 1.47 9.66 4.76
CA HIS A 87 0.38 9.40 5.70
C HIS A 87 0.31 7.95 6.18
N ILE A 88 0.73 6.99 5.35
CA ILE A 88 0.59 5.56 5.63
C ILE A 88 1.25 5.10 6.93
N ILE A 89 2.34 5.77 7.34
CA ILE A 89 3.12 5.41 8.53
C ILE A 89 2.24 5.40 9.79
N SER A 90 1.28 6.32 9.90
CA SER A 90 0.38 6.42 11.06
C SER A 90 -0.54 5.21 11.20
N ALA A 91 -0.84 4.53 10.09
CA ALA A 91 -1.70 3.35 10.06
C ALA A 91 -0.95 2.06 10.41
N LEU A 92 0.39 2.09 10.36
CA LEU A 92 1.23 0.92 10.58
C LEU A 92 1.52 0.70 12.06
N LYS A 93 1.55 -0.56 12.45
CA LYS A 93 2.16 -0.97 13.72
C LYS A 93 3.63 -0.57 13.76
N ASP A 94 4.19 -0.57 14.96
CA ASP A 94 5.60 -0.19 15.16
C ASP A 94 6.56 -1.10 14.37
N ASP A 95 6.21 -2.37 14.20
CA ASP A 95 6.92 -3.39 13.41
C ASP A 95 6.39 -3.54 11.97
N GLY A 96 5.49 -2.67 11.52
CA GLY A 96 4.91 -2.71 10.19
C GLY A 96 5.88 -2.33 9.06
N VAL A 97 5.60 -2.80 7.85
CA VAL A 97 6.38 -2.53 6.64
C VAL A 97 5.51 -1.91 5.54
N ILE A 98 6.16 -1.23 4.59
CA ILE A 98 5.49 -0.68 3.40
C ILE A 98 6.00 -1.43 2.18
N ILE A 99 5.08 -1.88 1.34
CA ILE A 99 5.35 -2.35 -0.02
C ILE A 99 4.90 -1.25 -0.97
N TRP A 100 5.76 -0.86 -1.88
CA TRP A 100 5.48 0.16 -2.89
C TRP A 100 5.69 -0.47 -4.26
N ASP A 101 4.60 -0.69 -4.99
CA ASP A 101 4.65 -1.32 -6.32
C ASP A 101 4.87 -0.28 -7.42
N ASN A 102 5.47 -0.65 -8.55
CA ASN A 102 5.92 0.28 -9.61
C ASN A 102 6.65 1.52 -9.06
N SER A 103 7.67 1.28 -8.24
CA SER A 103 8.50 2.27 -7.55
C SER A 103 9.73 2.72 -8.37
N ASP A 104 9.72 2.51 -9.68
CA ASP A 104 10.85 2.77 -10.57
C ASP A 104 10.95 4.21 -11.11
N LEU A 105 9.96 5.08 -10.86
CA LEU A 105 9.95 6.45 -11.37
C LEU A 105 10.67 7.44 -10.45
N ASP A 106 11.49 8.31 -11.04
CA ASP A 106 12.22 9.38 -10.34
C ASP A 106 11.29 10.36 -9.59
N GLU A 107 10.06 10.54 -10.07
CA GLU A 107 9.09 11.43 -9.43
C GLU A 107 8.73 10.99 -8.00
N PHE A 108 8.94 9.72 -7.65
CA PHE A 108 8.65 9.18 -6.32
C PHE A 108 9.76 9.45 -5.28
N GLN A 109 10.85 10.12 -5.67
CA GLN A 109 11.99 10.40 -4.79
C GLN A 109 11.57 11.07 -3.48
N GLU A 110 10.63 12.01 -3.54
CA GLU A 110 10.16 12.73 -2.36
C GLU A 110 9.53 11.81 -1.30
N GLY A 111 8.71 10.84 -1.74
CA GLY A 111 8.12 9.87 -0.83
C GLY A 111 9.16 8.91 -0.26
N TYR A 112 10.18 8.54 -1.04
CA TYR A 112 11.30 7.73 -0.56
C TYR A 112 12.08 8.45 0.53
N ASP A 113 12.46 9.69 0.27
CA ASP A 113 13.19 10.53 1.22
C ASP A 113 12.39 10.73 2.50
N HIS A 114 11.07 10.91 2.38
CA HIS A 114 10.19 10.99 3.53
C HIS A 114 10.23 9.70 4.37
N LEU A 115 10.00 8.53 3.77
CA LEU A 115 10.04 7.25 4.50
C LEU A 115 11.41 7.02 5.16
N ILE A 116 12.51 7.33 4.45
CA ILE A 116 13.87 7.21 4.97
C ILE A 116 14.08 8.15 6.17
N SER A 117 13.59 9.40 6.10
CA SER A 117 13.65 10.36 7.21
C SER A 117 12.92 9.87 8.46
N GLN A 118 11.92 8.99 8.30
CA GLN A 118 11.17 8.35 9.39
C GLN A 118 11.80 7.05 9.88
N GLY A 119 13.03 6.76 9.45
CA GLY A 119 13.83 5.63 9.92
C GLY A 119 13.63 4.33 9.16
N PHE A 120 12.91 4.36 8.03
CA PHE A 120 12.81 3.20 7.15
C PHE A 120 14.07 3.00 6.33
N LYS A 121 14.45 1.74 6.14
CA LYS A 121 15.40 1.29 5.11
C LYS A 121 14.62 0.82 3.89
N ARG A 122 15.27 0.84 2.72
CA ARG A 122 14.67 0.44 1.44
C ARG A 122 15.42 -0.77 0.87
N ILE A 123 14.68 -1.74 0.36
CA ILE A 123 15.18 -2.83 -0.50
C ILE A 123 14.39 -2.78 -1.80
N ASP A 124 15.08 -2.89 -2.93
CA ASP A 124 14.48 -2.83 -4.26
C ASP A 124 14.54 -4.16 -4.98
N PHE A 125 13.43 -4.47 -5.65
CA PHE A 125 13.28 -5.62 -6.53
C PHE A 125 12.96 -5.11 -7.93
N HIS A 126 13.76 -5.49 -8.91
CA HIS A 126 13.56 -5.09 -10.30
C HIS A 126 13.31 -6.32 -11.17
N GLY A 127 12.36 -6.21 -12.09
CA GLY A 127 12.02 -7.28 -13.02
C GLY A 127 11.27 -6.76 -14.24
N PHE A 128 11.13 -7.60 -15.26
CA PHE A 128 10.34 -7.23 -16.43
C PHE A 128 8.84 -7.21 -16.10
N GLY A 129 8.18 -6.10 -16.40
CA GLY A 129 6.73 -6.04 -16.41
C GLY A 129 6.16 -6.89 -17.57
N PRO A 130 4.92 -7.41 -17.46
CA PRO A 130 4.31 -8.18 -18.53
C PRO A 130 4.33 -7.42 -19.85
N ILE A 131 4.88 -8.05 -20.91
CA ILE A 131 4.87 -7.54 -22.30
C ILE A 131 5.71 -6.25 -22.49
N ASN A 132 6.41 -5.76 -21.47
CA ASN A 132 7.22 -4.54 -21.54
C ASN A 132 8.71 -4.83 -21.74
N ALA A 133 9.39 -3.96 -22.49
CA ALA A 133 10.84 -4.02 -22.72
C ALA A 133 11.66 -3.25 -21.66
N TYR A 134 10.99 -2.65 -20.67
CA TYR A 134 11.60 -1.93 -19.56
C TYR A 134 11.31 -2.64 -18.24
N LEU A 135 12.15 -2.38 -17.23
CA LEU A 135 12.01 -2.96 -15.90
C LEU A 135 10.98 -2.17 -15.10
N TRP A 136 10.20 -2.88 -14.29
CA TRP A 136 9.44 -2.30 -13.18
C TRP A 136 10.19 -2.54 -11.87
N GLY A 137 10.00 -1.64 -10.93
CA GLY A 137 10.53 -1.72 -9.57
C GLY A 137 9.41 -1.97 -8.57
N THR A 138 9.65 -2.84 -7.58
CA THR A 138 8.87 -2.90 -6.35
C THR A 138 9.84 -2.69 -5.20
N SER A 139 9.50 -1.80 -4.27
CA SER A 139 10.35 -1.48 -3.12
C SER A 139 9.67 -1.89 -1.83
N ILE A 140 10.46 -2.45 -0.90
CA ILE A 140 10.02 -2.68 0.48
C ILE A 140 10.73 -1.67 1.38
N PHE A 141 9.93 -0.91 2.14
CA PHE A 141 10.42 -0.05 3.20
C PHE A 141 10.15 -0.70 4.55
N TYR A 142 11.20 -0.84 5.38
CA TYR A 142 11.12 -1.54 6.66
C TYR A 142 11.98 -0.90 7.75
N ARG A 143 11.65 -1.17 9.00
CA ARG A 143 12.47 -0.84 10.19
C ARG A 143 13.08 -2.11 10.78
N PRO A 144 14.14 -2.04 11.61
CA PRO A 144 14.66 -3.22 12.31
C PRO A 144 13.59 -3.90 13.18
N ASN A 145 13.66 -5.22 13.35
CA ASN A 145 12.70 -6.02 14.11
C ASN A 145 11.25 -5.88 13.61
N ASN A 146 11.05 -5.96 12.29
CA ASN A 146 9.74 -5.85 11.65
C ASN A 146 9.00 -7.20 11.57
N CYS A 147 7.72 -7.13 11.25
CA CYS A 147 6.79 -8.25 11.10
C CYS A 147 7.16 -9.26 10.00
N MET A 148 8.10 -8.93 9.10
CA MET A 148 8.61 -9.81 8.04
C MET A 148 9.98 -10.42 8.35
N GLY A 149 10.64 -10.03 9.45
CA GLY A 149 11.94 -10.58 9.85
C GLY A 149 13.11 -10.25 8.91
N ILE A 150 12.96 -9.19 8.10
CA ILE A 150 14.02 -8.62 7.24
C ILE A 150 14.90 -7.64 7.99
#